data_AF-A0A259FS50-F1
#
_entry.id   AF-A0A259FS50-F1
#
_cell.length_a   1.000
_cell.length_b   1.000
_cell.length_c   1.000
_cell.angle_alpha   90.00
_cell.angle_beta   90.00
_cell.angle_gamma   90.00
#
_symmetry.space_group_name_H-M   'P 1'
#
loop_
_entity.id
_entity.type
_entity.pdbx_description
1 polymer ?
#
loop_
_entity_poly.entity_id
_entity_poly.type
_entity_poly.pdbx_seq_one_letter_code
_entity_poly.pdbx_strand_id
1 'polypeptide(L)'
;WSDGPLTRAVRQGGICYLDEVVEARKDTTVVLHPLTDDRRILPIERTGEELHAPDDFMLVASYNPGYQNLLKSLKPSTRQRFIAISLGFPSRAIEEKIVVAETDIAPALAARLVTLAGQLRQLKDHDLEEAASTRLLVYAGSLIAAGCDPVAACHAALVEPLTDDPDTAEALLEVVRASFGK
;
A
#
# COMPACT_ATOMS: atom_id res chain seq x y z
N TRP A 1 -3.47 33.73 4.82
CA TRP A 1 -3.11 32.59 3.95
C TRP A 1 -2.32 31.60 4.79
N SER A 2 -2.51 30.29 4.60
CA SER A 2 -1.70 29.26 5.26
C SER A 2 -1.25 28.29 4.20
N ASP A 3 0.05 28.02 4.15
CA ASP A 3 0.64 27.12 3.17
C ASP A 3 0.09 25.70 3.33
N GLY A 4 -0.29 25.08 2.22
CA GLY A 4 -0.62 23.66 2.16
C GLY A 4 0.61 22.77 2.32
N PRO A 5 0.43 21.45 2.50
CA PRO A 5 1.55 20.53 2.69
C PRO A 5 2.54 20.53 1.51
N LEU A 6 2.05 20.57 0.27
CA LEU A 6 2.90 20.67 -0.93
C LEU A 6 3.68 21.99 -0.96
N THR A 7 3.01 23.11 -0.70
CA THR A 7 3.65 24.45 -0.65
C THR A 7 4.77 24.49 0.39
N ARG A 8 4.54 23.94 1.59
CA ARG A 8 5.56 23.86 2.63
C ARG A 8 6.75 23.00 2.19
N ALA A 9 6.49 21.85 1.57
CA ALA A 9 7.56 20.98 1.06
C ALA A 9 8.41 21.70 0.01
N VAL A 10 7.79 22.43 -0.93
CA VAL A 10 8.50 23.23 -1.93
C VAL A 10 9.34 24.32 -1.26
N ARG A 11 8.79 25.10 -0.32
CA ARG A 11 9.55 26.16 0.35
C ARG A 11 10.73 25.67 1.19
N GLN A 12 10.59 24.48 1.79
CA GLN A 12 11.56 23.92 2.72
C GLN A 12 12.54 22.95 2.06
N GLY A 13 12.38 22.66 0.76
CA GLY A 13 13.20 21.66 0.10
C GLY A 13 12.97 20.23 0.58
N GLY A 14 11.76 19.94 1.05
CA GLY A 14 11.39 18.65 1.59
C GLY A 14 10.98 17.63 0.53
N ILE A 15 10.81 16.38 0.99
CA ILE A 15 10.16 15.33 0.20
C ILE A 15 8.65 15.49 0.36
N CYS A 16 7.93 15.67 -0.76
CA CYS A 16 6.48 15.60 -0.79
C CYS A 16 6.05 14.22 -1.29
N TYR A 17 5.48 13.41 -0.38
CA TYR A 17 4.95 12.09 -0.70
C TYR A 17 3.43 12.15 -0.89
N LEU A 18 2.99 11.85 -2.10
CA LEU A 18 1.58 11.77 -2.48
C LEU A 18 1.14 10.31 -2.49
N ASP A 19 0.56 9.88 -1.38
CA ASP A 19 0.02 8.53 -1.27
C ASP A 19 -1.30 8.39 -2.03
N GLU A 20 -1.49 7.24 -2.67
CA GLU A 20 -2.66 6.92 -3.50
C GLU A 20 -3.07 8.03 -4.48
N VAL A 21 -2.11 8.55 -5.25
CA VAL A 21 -2.31 9.75 -6.10
C VAL A 21 -3.46 9.59 -7.14
N VAL A 22 -3.86 8.36 -7.45
CA VAL A 22 -4.99 8.07 -8.35
C VAL A 22 -6.36 8.38 -7.74
N GLU A 23 -6.47 8.42 -6.41
CA GLU A 23 -7.70 8.79 -5.69
C GLU A 23 -7.88 10.31 -5.60
N ALA A 24 -6.82 11.08 -5.87
CA ALA A 24 -6.92 12.52 -5.93
C ALA A 24 -7.81 12.98 -7.10
N ARG A 25 -8.51 14.10 -6.89
CA ARG A 25 -9.28 14.73 -7.97
C ARG A 25 -8.36 15.06 -9.14
N LYS A 26 -8.85 14.87 -10.37
CA LYS A 26 -8.06 15.08 -11.61
C LYS A 26 -7.42 16.47 -11.65
N ASP A 27 -8.15 17.51 -11.25
CA ASP A 27 -7.66 18.88 -11.27
C ASP A 27 -6.50 19.11 -10.28
N THR A 28 -6.42 18.31 -9.21
CA THR A 28 -5.30 18.34 -8.24
C THR A 28 -4.02 17.77 -8.84
N THR A 29 -4.11 16.73 -9.68
CA THR A 29 -2.91 16.11 -10.29
C THR A 29 -2.26 17.00 -11.35
N VAL A 30 -3.03 17.89 -12.00
CA VAL A 30 -2.51 18.81 -13.01
C VAL A 30 -1.62 19.89 -12.39
N VAL A 31 -1.87 20.27 -11.13
CA VAL A 31 -1.04 21.23 -10.38
C VAL A 31 0.38 20.71 -10.17
N LEU A 32 0.61 19.40 -10.27
CA LEU A 32 1.93 18.78 -10.14
C LEU A 32 2.76 18.86 -11.44
N HIS A 33 2.13 19.19 -12.57
CA HIS A 33 2.83 19.21 -13.85
C HIS A 33 3.98 20.25 -13.87
N PRO A 34 3.81 21.50 -13.43
CA PRO A 34 4.90 22.46 -13.44
C PRO A 34 6.04 22.11 -12.46
N LEU A 35 5.74 21.32 -11.41
CA LEU A 35 6.73 20.81 -10.46
C LEU A 35 7.56 19.63 -10.98
N THR A 36 7.07 18.95 -12.02
CA THR A 36 7.69 17.73 -12.59
C THR A 36 8.30 17.94 -13.96
N ASP A 37 8.24 19.16 -14.50
CA ASP A 37 8.98 19.55 -15.70
C ASP A 37 10.23 20.38 -15.33
N ASP A 38 11.04 20.74 -16.33
CA ASP A 38 12.32 21.42 -16.15
C ASP A 38 12.22 22.76 -15.40
N ARG A 39 11.02 23.37 -15.34
CA ARG A 39 10.83 24.66 -14.64
C ARG A 39 10.81 24.49 -13.12
N ARG A 40 10.37 23.33 -12.62
CA ARG A 40 10.21 23.01 -11.19
C ARG A 40 9.52 24.14 -10.41
N ILE A 41 8.35 24.59 -10.88
CA ILE A 41 7.59 25.68 -10.25
C ILE A 41 6.26 25.20 -9.64
N LEU A 42 5.79 25.89 -8.60
CA LEU A 42 4.45 25.73 -8.03
C LEU A 42 3.71 27.08 -8.02
N PRO A 43 2.77 27.31 -8.95
CA PRO A 43 1.93 28.51 -8.93
C PRO A 43 0.86 28.43 -7.83
N ILE A 44 0.71 29.50 -7.06
CA ILE A 44 -0.28 29.64 -6.00
C ILE A 44 -1.32 30.70 -6.41
N GLU A 45 -2.33 30.28 -7.18
CA GLU A 45 -3.34 31.16 -7.79
C GLU A 45 -3.97 32.16 -6.80
N ARG A 46 -4.27 31.72 -5.57
CA ARG A 46 -4.92 32.55 -4.55
C ARG A 46 -4.05 33.69 -4.01
N THR A 47 -2.74 33.59 -4.13
CA THR A 47 -1.78 34.60 -3.65
C THR A 47 -1.09 35.33 -4.80
N GLY A 48 -1.13 34.76 -6.02
CA GLY A 48 -0.37 35.23 -7.16
C GLY A 48 1.13 34.90 -7.07
N GLU A 49 1.56 34.16 -6.05
CA GLU A 49 2.94 33.75 -5.87
C GLU A 49 3.30 32.57 -6.76
N GLU A 50 4.51 32.59 -7.31
CA GLU A 50 5.11 31.46 -8.01
C GLU A 50 6.34 31.00 -7.21
N LEU A 51 6.30 29.76 -6.72
CA LEU A 51 7.42 29.18 -5.99
C LEU A 51 8.32 28.41 -6.94
N HIS A 52 9.63 28.67 -6.88
CA HIS A 52 10.62 27.79 -7.49
C HIS A 52 11.03 26.72 -6.49
N ALA A 53 10.92 25.46 -6.89
CA ALA A 53 11.34 24.35 -6.04
C ALA A 53 12.87 24.29 -5.97
N PRO A 54 13.44 24.31 -4.76
CA PRO A 54 14.89 24.22 -4.55
C PRO A 54 15.43 22.84 -4.92
N ASP A 55 16.75 22.70 -5.03
CA ASP A 55 17.39 21.48 -5.53
C ASP A 55 17.13 20.23 -4.68
N ASP A 56 16.95 20.41 -3.38
CA ASP A 56 16.61 19.38 -2.39
C ASP A 56 15.14 18.94 -2.44
N PHE A 57 14.24 19.71 -3.05
CA PHE A 57 12.84 19.31 -3.18
C PHE A 57 12.68 18.05 -4.04
N MET A 58 11.96 17.06 -3.51
CA MET A 58 11.64 15.81 -4.19
C MET A 58 10.13 15.54 -4.16
N LEU A 59 9.57 15.18 -5.32
CA LEU A 59 8.20 14.70 -5.41
C LEU A 59 8.19 13.18 -5.55
N VAL A 60 7.48 12.50 -4.65
CA VAL A 60 7.28 11.04 -4.66
C VAL A 60 5.79 10.76 -4.70
N ALA A 61 5.36 9.79 -5.49
CA ALA A 61 3.96 9.38 -5.56
C ALA A 61 3.84 7.85 -5.57
N SER A 62 2.83 7.31 -4.88
CA SER A 62 2.45 5.90 -4.91
C SER A 62 1.03 5.73 -5.45
N TYR A 63 0.79 4.58 -6.09
CA TYR A 63 -0.55 4.12 -6.45
C TYR A 63 -0.52 2.61 -6.65
N ASN A 64 -1.68 1.96 -6.49
CA ASN A 64 -1.85 0.54 -6.74
C ASN A 64 -2.40 0.32 -8.16
N PRO A 65 -1.61 -0.24 -9.10
CA PRO A 65 -2.10 -0.52 -10.45
C PRO A 65 -3.16 -1.63 -10.42
N GLY A 66 -4.22 -1.46 -11.21
CA GLY A 66 -5.27 -2.49 -11.35
C GLY A 66 -6.35 -2.45 -10.27
N TYR A 67 -6.35 -1.46 -9.38
CA TYR A 67 -7.41 -1.29 -8.39
C TYR A 67 -8.74 -0.90 -9.06
N GLN A 68 -9.67 -1.88 -9.11
CA GLN A 68 -11.12 -1.87 -9.40
C GLN A 68 -11.74 -0.98 -10.49
N ASN A 69 -11.02 -0.07 -11.16
CA ASN A 69 -11.59 0.74 -12.23
C ASN A 69 -10.52 1.14 -13.24
N LEU A 70 -10.68 0.71 -14.51
CA LEU A 70 -9.94 1.24 -15.67
C LEU A 70 -9.96 2.78 -15.72
N LEU A 71 -11.00 3.40 -15.13
CA LEU A 71 -11.23 4.83 -15.05
C LEU A 71 -10.37 5.57 -14.00
N LYS A 72 -9.76 4.86 -13.04
CA LYS A 72 -8.90 5.42 -11.98
C LYS A 72 -7.41 5.07 -12.19
N SER A 73 -6.96 5.12 -13.44
CA SER A 73 -5.53 4.98 -13.76
C SER A 73 -4.86 6.34 -13.90
N LEU A 74 -3.56 6.42 -13.55
CA LEU A 74 -2.76 7.59 -13.90
C LEU A 74 -2.69 7.73 -15.43
N LYS A 75 -2.99 8.94 -15.91
CA LYS A 75 -2.86 9.25 -17.34
C LYS A 75 -1.42 8.98 -17.82
N PRO A 76 -1.21 8.50 -19.06
CA PRO A 76 0.12 8.32 -19.63
C PRO A 76 1.01 9.57 -19.51
N SER A 77 0.44 10.75 -19.72
CA SER A 77 1.14 12.04 -19.61
C SER A 77 1.68 12.34 -18.21
N THR A 78 1.01 11.86 -17.17
CA THR A 78 1.46 12.01 -15.77
C THR A 78 2.54 10.97 -15.48
N ARG A 79 2.36 9.71 -15.89
CA ARG A 79 3.37 8.65 -15.68
C ARG A 79 4.71 8.95 -16.35
N GLN A 80 4.69 9.54 -17.55
CA GLN A 80 5.90 9.92 -18.29
C GLN A 80 6.72 11.05 -17.65
N ARG A 81 6.24 11.63 -16.54
CA ARG A 81 6.95 12.65 -15.75
C ARG A 81 7.63 12.08 -14.50
N PHE A 82 7.53 10.78 -14.26
CA PHE A 82 8.11 10.10 -13.10
C PHE A 82 9.08 9.01 -13.53
N ILE A 83 10.11 8.81 -12.72
CA ILE A 83 10.86 7.56 -12.68
C ILE A 83 10.07 6.59 -11.81
N ALA A 84 9.84 5.36 -12.29
CA ALA A 84 8.96 4.40 -11.64
C ALA A 84 9.72 3.21 -11.03
N ILE A 85 9.29 2.78 -9.85
CA ILE A 85 9.71 1.54 -9.20
C ILE A 85 8.46 0.69 -8.97
N SER A 86 8.47 -0.54 -9.47
CA SER A 86 7.40 -1.50 -9.22
C SER A 86 7.70 -2.29 -7.95
N LEU A 87 6.76 -2.30 -7.00
CA LEU A 87 6.86 -3.09 -5.77
C LEU A 87 5.88 -4.26 -5.83
N GLY A 88 6.41 -5.47 -5.69
CA GLY A 88 5.63 -6.67 -5.42
C GLY A 88 5.70 -7.04 -3.94
N PHE A 89 5.05 -8.14 -3.56
CA PHE A 89 5.28 -8.71 -2.24
C PHE A 89 6.76 -9.10 -2.06
N PRO A 90 7.33 -8.90 -0.86
CA PRO A 90 8.71 -9.28 -0.58
C PRO A 90 8.93 -10.78 -0.78
N SER A 91 10.18 -11.19 -0.96
CA SER A 91 10.51 -12.62 -0.93
C SER A 91 10.14 -13.21 0.43
N ARG A 92 9.79 -14.49 0.47
CA ARG A 92 9.43 -15.21 1.71
C ARG A 92 10.39 -14.91 2.86
N ALA A 93 11.70 -15.01 2.63
CA ALA A 93 12.71 -14.78 3.66
C ALA A 93 12.76 -13.35 4.19
N ILE A 94 12.41 -12.35 3.37
CA ILE A 94 12.30 -10.94 3.79
C ILE A 94 10.98 -10.74 4.52
N GLU A 95 9.88 -11.30 4.02
CA GLU A 95 8.56 -11.16 4.63
C GLU A 95 8.50 -11.77 6.03
N GLU A 96 9.11 -12.95 6.23
CA GLU A 96 9.23 -13.59 7.54
C GLU A 96 9.95 -12.67 8.54
N LYS A 97 11.03 -12.00 8.11
CA LYS A 97 11.76 -11.04 8.94
C LYS A 97 10.93 -9.80 9.28
N ILE A 98 10.16 -9.30 8.32
CA ILE A 98 9.25 -8.17 8.55
C ILE A 98 8.21 -8.57 9.61
N VAL A 99 7.54 -9.70 9.45
CA VAL A 99 6.51 -10.14 10.39
C VAL A 99 7.10 -10.35 11.79
N VAL A 100 8.27 -10.97 11.92
CA VAL A 100 8.95 -11.10 13.23
C VAL A 100 9.25 -9.73 13.83
N ALA A 101 9.84 -8.82 13.05
CA ALA A 101 10.26 -7.50 13.55
C ALA A 101 9.07 -6.61 13.96
N GLU A 102 7.93 -6.71 13.28
CA GLU A 102 6.76 -5.87 13.53
C GLU A 102 5.83 -6.42 14.62
N THR A 103 5.97 -7.70 15.01
CA THR A 103 5.00 -8.37 15.89
C THR A 103 5.60 -9.13 17.08
N ASP A 104 6.93 -9.31 17.11
CA ASP A 104 7.67 -10.09 18.12
C ASP A 104 7.22 -11.56 18.25
N ILE A 105 6.47 -12.11 17.28
CA ILE A 105 6.11 -13.53 17.28
C ILE A 105 7.31 -14.44 16.97
N ALA A 106 7.21 -15.70 17.40
CA ALA A 106 8.24 -16.70 17.11
C ALA A 106 8.50 -16.86 15.59
N PRO A 107 9.77 -16.98 15.14
CA PRO A 107 10.09 -17.12 13.70
C PRO A 107 9.37 -18.28 13.00
N ALA A 108 9.15 -19.39 13.70
CA ALA A 108 8.41 -20.54 13.15
C ALA A 108 6.93 -20.19 12.86
N LEU A 109 6.33 -19.33 13.68
CA LEU A 109 4.96 -18.85 13.46
C LEU A 109 4.91 -17.83 12.31
N ALA A 110 5.86 -16.91 12.24
CA ALA A 110 5.98 -15.99 11.11
C ALA A 110 6.15 -16.73 9.78
N ALA A 111 7.01 -17.76 9.73
CA ALA A 111 7.17 -18.64 8.57
C ALA A 111 5.87 -19.34 8.15
N ARG A 112 5.05 -19.73 9.12
CA ARG A 112 3.73 -20.33 8.87
C ARG A 112 2.75 -19.30 8.30
N LEU A 113 2.67 -18.11 8.88
CA LEU A 113 1.84 -17.00 8.39
C LEU A 113 2.22 -16.61 6.95
N VAL A 114 3.52 -16.47 6.65
CA VAL A 114 3.99 -16.14 5.30
C VAL A 114 3.70 -17.27 4.31
N THR A 115 3.81 -18.54 4.73
CA THR A 115 3.42 -19.68 3.88
C THR A 115 1.93 -19.62 3.55
N LEU A 116 1.09 -19.37 4.56
CA LEU A 116 -0.36 -19.22 4.41
C LEU A 116 -0.67 -18.07 3.44
N ALA A 117 -0.11 -16.87 3.62
CA ALA A 117 -0.32 -15.78 2.68
C ALA A 117 0.14 -16.12 1.25
N GLY A 118 1.23 -16.87 1.09
CA GLY A 118 1.66 -17.38 -0.21
C GLY A 118 0.58 -18.23 -0.89
N GLN A 119 -0.09 -19.11 -0.15
CA GLN A 119 -1.21 -19.92 -0.64
C GLN A 119 -2.42 -19.05 -0.98
N LEU A 120 -2.81 -18.12 -0.10
CA LEU A 120 -3.94 -17.21 -0.32
C LEU A 120 -3.72 -16.31 -1.55
N ARG A 121 -2.49 -15.83 -1.77
CA ARG A 121 -2.13 -15.00 -2.94
C ARG A 121 -2.27 -15.76 -4.26
N GLN A 122 -2.11 -17.08 -4.26
CA GLN A 122 -2.30 -17.91 -5.46
C GLN A 122 -3.79 -18.08 -5.81
N LEU A 123 -4.70 -17.88 -4.85
CA LEU A 123 -6.15 -17.93 -5.08
C LEU A 123 -6.71 -16.66 -5.74
N LYS A 124 -5.91 -15.57 -5.78
CA LYS A 124 -6.31 -14.29 -6.37
C LYS A 124 -6.76 -14.41 -7.83
N ASP A 125 -6.18 -15.34 -8.59
CA ASP A 125 -6.51 -15.49 -10.01
C ASP A 125 -7.88 -16.16 -10.25
N HIS A 126 -8.55 -16.62 -9.20
CA HIS A 126 -9.80 -17.36 -9.29
C HIS A 126 -10.97 -16.73 -8.52
N ASP A 127 -10.79 -16.28 -7.27
CA ASP A 127 -11.93 -15.93 -6.41
C ASP A 127 -11.74 -14.73 -5.43
N LEU A 128 -10.58 -14.04 -5.45
CA LEU A 128 -10.33 -12.91 -4.54
C LEU A 128 -10.14 -11.58 -5.27
N GLU A 129 -10.82 -10.54 -4.78
CA GLU A 129 -10.64 -9.17 -5.29
C GLU A 129 -9.24 -8.64 -4.99
N GLU A 130 -8.70 -8.99 -3.82
CA GLU A 130 -7.39 -8.55 -3.34
C GLU A 130 -6.55 -9.72 -2.83
N ALA A 131 -5.23 -9.55 -2.88
CA ALA A 131 -4.30 -10.55 -2.38
C ALA A 131 -3.93 -10.24 -0.92
N ALA A 132 -3.71 -11.28 -0.11
CA ALA A 132 -3.28 -11.14 1.28
C ALA A 132 -2.02 -10.27 1.41
N SER A 133 -2.18 -9.04 1.91
CA SER A 133 -1.06 -8.10 2.05
C SER A 133 -0.17 -8.42 3.25
N THR A 134 1.09 -7.97 3.23
CA THR A 134 1.99 -8.10 4.39
C THR A 134 1.43 -7.40 5.63
N ARG A 135 0.62 -6.33 5.46
CA ARG A 135 -0.08 -5.66 6.56
C ARG A 135 -1.04 -6.61 7.30
N LEU A 136 -1.79 -7.43 6.56
CA LEU A 136 -2.70 -8.40 7.17
C LEU A 136 -1.95 -9.48 7.95
N LEU A 137 -0.76 -9.88 7.48
CA LEU A 137 0.11 -10.79 8.23
C LEU A 137 0.61 -10.17 9.55
N VAL A 138 0.97 -8.89 9.52
CA VAL A 138 1.35 -8.15 10.74
C VAL A 138 0.17 -8.09 11.71
N TYR A 139 -1.05 -7.82 11.24
CA TYR A 139 -2.24 -7.85 12.10
C TYR A 139 -2.51 -9.21 12.71
N ALA A 140 -2.44 -10.29 11.92
CA ALA A 140 -2.57 -11.65 12.42
C ALA A 140 -1.49 -11.97 13.46
N GLY A 141 -0.24 -11.61 13.18
CA GLY A 141 0.89 -11.78 14.10
C GLY A 141 0.68 -11.02 15.42
N SER A 142 0.28 -9.75 15.36
CA SER A 142 0.00 -8.92 16.54
C SER A 142 -1.13 -9.46 17.40
N LEU A 143 -2.19 -10.00 16.80
CA LEU A 143 -3.27 -10.66 17.55
C LEU A 143 -2.76 -11.92 18.27
N ILE A 144 -1.94 -12.73 17.60
CA ILE A 144 -1.36 -13.93 18.22
C ILE A 144 -0.37 -13.56 19.33
N ALA A 145 0.44 -12.52 19.13
CA ALA A 145 1.33 -11.98 20.17
C ALA A 145 0.55 -11.50 21.40
N ALA A 146 -0.65 -10.96 21.20
CA ALA A 146 -1.58 -10.59 22.27
C ALA A 146 -2.29 -11.78 22.94
N GLY A 147 -2.04 -13.01 22.49
CA GLY A 147 -2.58 -14.25 23.07
C GLY A 147 -3.83 -14.79 22.38
N CYS A 148 -4.24 -14.25 21.23
CA CYS A 148 -5.35 -14.83 20.47
C CYS A 148 -4.97 -16.19 19.88
N ASP A 149 -5.97 -17.07 19.75
CA ASP A 149 -5.79 -18.34 19.03
C ASP A 149 -5.36 -18.06 17.58
N PRO A 150 -4.36 -18.78 17.02
CA PRO A 150 -3.86 -18.52 15.67
C PRO A 150 -4.90 -18.61 14.56
N VAL A 151 -5.88 -19.52 14.67
CA VAL A 151 -6.93 -19.64 13.66
C VAL A 151 -7.90 -18.47 13.77
N ALA A 152 -8.31 -18.10 14.99
CA ALA A 152 -9.17 -16.94 15.22
C ALA A 152 -8.51 -15.63 14.78
N ALA A 153 -7.21 -15.46 15.05
CA ALA A 153 -6.44 -14.30 14.62
C ALA A 153 -6.36 -14.21 13.08
N CYS A 154 -6.06 -15.33 12.41
CA CYS A 154 -6.07 -15.37 10.95
C CYS A 154 -7.46 -15.16 10.36
N HIS A 155 -8.52 -15.67 10.99
CA HIS A 155 -9.88 -15.41 10.54
C HIS A 155 -10.19 -13.90 10.53
N ALA A 156 -9.95 -13.23 11.66
CA ALA A 156 -10.24 -11.80 11.79
C ALA A 156 -9.33 -10.89 10.93
N ALA A 157 -8.06 -11.27 10.75
CA ALA A 157 -7.07 -10.42 10.07
C ALA A 157 -6.85 -10.77 8.59
N LEU A 158 -7.15 -12.00 8.16
CA LEU A 158 -6.94 -12.44 6.79
C LEU A 158 -8.25 -12.80 6.10
N VAL A 159 -9.13 -13.60 6.70
CA VAL A 159 -10.34 -14.08 6.01
C VAL A 159 -11.34 -12.94 5.82
N GLU A 160 -11.80 -12.34 6.92
CA GLU A 160 -12.82 -11.29 6.91
C GLU A 160 -12.43 -10.07 6.04
N PRO A 161 -11.16 -9.59 6.02
CA PRO A 161 -10.81 -8.46 5.17
C PRO A 161 -10.61 -8.79 3.68
N LEU A 162 -10.51 -10.07 3.31
CA LEU A 162 -10.26 -10.48 1.93
C LEU A 162 -11.53 -10.74 1.13
N THR A 163 -12.65 -10.98 1.79
CA THR A 163 -13.92 -11.27 1.11
C THR A 163 -15.12 -11.05 2.04
N ASP A 164 -16.19 -10.50 1.47
CA ASP A 164 -17.52 -10.46 2.10
C ASP A 164 -18.39 -11.67 1.69
N ASP A 165 -17.92 -12.52 0.76
CA ASP A 165 -18.65 -13.70 0.30
C ASP A 165 -18.50 -14.86 1.30
N PRO A 166 -19.59 -15.38 1.90
CA PRO A 166 -19.52 -16.41 2.94
C PRO A 166 -18.89 -17.73 2.49
N ASP A 167 -19.14 -18.15 1.24
CA ASP A 167 -18.61 -19.42 0.71
C ASP A 167 -17.10 -19.32 0.52
N THR A 168 -16.64 -18.18 -0.01
CA THR A 168 -15.21 -17.86 -0.13
C THR A 168 -14.57 -17.75 1.26
N ALA A 169 -15.23 -17.09 2.22
CA ALA A 169 -14.72 -16.94 3.58
C ALA A 169 -14.51 -18.30 4.26
N GLU A 170 -15.48 -19.22 4.16
CA GLU A 170 -15.34 -20.58 4.72
C GLU A 170 -14.21 -21.34 4.02
N ALA A 171 -14.06 -21.22 2.69
CA ALA A 171 -12.97 -21.85 1.95
C ALA A 171 -11.59 -21.33 2.40
N LEU A 172 -11.43 -20.01 2.58
CA LEU A 172 -10.18 -19.44 3.12
C LEU A 172 -9.93 -19.91 4.56
N LEU A 173 -10.98 -20.00 5.38
CA LEU A 173 -10.87 -20.47 6.76
C LEU A 173 -10.43 -21.93 6.84
N GLU A 174 -10.86 -22.80 5.93
CA GLU A 174 -10.36 -24.17 5.82
C GLU A 174 -8.85 -24.21 5.50
N VAL A 175 -8.38 -23.33 4.60
CA VAL A 175 -6.94 -23.20 4.31
C VAL A 175 -6.17 -22.74 5.56
N VAL A 176 -6.75 -21.81 6.34
CA VAL A 176 -6.19 -21.37 7.63
C VAL A 176 -6.12 -22.55 8.61
N ARG A 177 -7.22 -23.27 8.82
CA ARG A 177 -7.29 -24.43 9.75
C ARG A 177 -6.24 -25.49 9.38
N ALA A 178 -6.16 -25.86 8.11
CA ALA A 178 -5.18 -26.80 7.59
C ALA A 178 -3.72 -26.34 7.85
N SER A 179 -3.44 -25.04 7.70
CA SER A 179 -2.11 -24.48 7.98
C SER A 179 -1.68 -24.62 9.45
N PHE A 180 -2.64 -24.65 10.38
CA PHE A 180 -2.40 -24.83 11.81
C PHE A 180 -2.65 -26.26 12.32
N GLY A 181 -2.98 -27.19 11.43
CA GLY A 181 -3.24 -28.59 11.78
C GLY A 181 -4.50 -28.79 12.64
N LYS A 182 -5.51 -27.96 12.41
CA LYS A 182 -6.84 -28.08 13.03
C LYS A 182 -7.86 -28.56 12.02
#